data_AF-A0A511YYK9-F1
#
_entry.id   AF-A0A511YYK9-F1
#
_cell.length_a   1.000
_cell.length_b   1.000
_cell.length_c   1.000
_cell.angle_alpha   90.00
_cell.angle_beta   90.00
_cell.angle_gamma   90.00
#
_symmetry.space_group_name_H-M   'P 1'
#
loop_
_entity.id
_entity.type
_entity.pdbx_description
1 polymer ?
#
loop_
_entity_poly.entity_id
_entity_poly.type
_entity_poly.pdbx_seq_one_letter_code
_entity_poly.pdbx_strand_id
1 'polypeptide(L)'
;MDEDERDRLLSELIERPEERERILRTAELSGPDRDELASLLQTASALWLSAWSAPRLEDDAVAAMLGLVPDRECRLDSPALSRARKRARLSVSDVAARLRERGWDFERSDVFRWETRTAIDVPPAVVQAIAEILVTPVDRLISPAISQSLPEPISVAREHPKFEQLVNRWAEARQVSRAVAAATLESRMLATVHRGERPDSEQLLRSLDALVASVEGADEE
;
A
#
# COMPACT_ATOMS: atom_id res chain seq x y z
N MET A 1 31.10 -0.30 -30.80
CA MET A 1 30.47 0.75 -29.98
C MET A 1 31.53 1.77 -29.64
N ASP A 2 31.25 3.04 -29.88
CA ASP A 2 32.14 4.15 -29.50
C ASP A 2 31.98 4.47 -28.00
N GLU A 3 32.96 5.14 -27.40
CA GLU A 3 32.96 5.47 -25.97
C GLU A 3 31.80 6.41 -25.61
N ASP A 4 31.50 7.38 -26.47
CA ASP A 4 30.36 8.30 -26.34
C ASP A 4 29.00 7.59 -26.44
N GLU A 5 28.92 6.54 -27.26
CA GLU A 5 27.72 5.72 -27.45
C GLU A 5 27.46 4.85 -26.22
N ARG A 6 28.54 4.32 -25.63
CA ARG A 6 28.48 3.56 -24.38
C ARG A 6 28.03 4.43 -23.21
N ASP A 7 28.59 5.64 -23.09
CA ASP A 7 28.25 6.55 -22.00
C ASP A 7 26.79 7.03 -22.09
N ARG A 8 26.29 7.31 -23.29
CA ARG A 8 24.87 7.62 -23.50
C ARG A 8 23.95 6.45 -23.10
N LEU A 9 24.31 5.22 -23.48
CA LEU A 9 23.55 4.03 -23.12
C LEU A 9 23.55 3.80 -21.60
N LEU A 10 24.69 4.02 -20.92
CA LEU A 10 24.78 3.94 -19.47
C LEU A 10 23.91 5.00 -18.77
N SER A 11 23.90 6.23 -19.26
CA SER A 11 23.00 7.28 -18.75
C SER A 11 21.54 6.88 -18.89
N GLU A 12 21.13 6.36 -20.05
CA GLU A 12 19.74 5.94 -20.30
C GLU A 12 19.32 4.77 -19.38
N LEU A 13 20.22 3.81 -19.16
CA LEU A 13 20.00 2.69 -18.25
C LEU A 13 19.91 3.11 -16.77
N ILE A 14 20.57 4.22 -16.38
CA ILE A 14 20.48 4.78 -15.03
C ILE A 14 19.18 5.56 -14.86
N GLU A 15 18.80 6.37 -15.85
CA GLU A 15 17.62 7.24 -15.79
C GLU A 15 16.30 6.47 -15.85
N ARG A 16 16.27 5.28 -16.49
CA ARG A 16 15.04 4.50 -16.73
C ARG A 16 15.18 3.06 -16.21
N PRO A 17 15.22 2.85 -14.88
CA PRO A 17 15.49 1.53 -14.29
C PRO A 17 14.44 0.47 -14.65
N GLU A 18 13.18 0.86 -14.81
CA GLU A 18 12.06 0.00 -15.22
C GLU A 18 12.15 -0.48 -16.68
N GLU A 19 12.93 0.18 -17.53
CA GLU A 19 13.05 -0.14 -18.95
C GLU A 19 14.38 -0.81 -19.32
N ARG A 20 15.26 -1.08 -18.34
CA ARG A 20 16.61 -1.62 -18.59
C ARG A 20 16.64 -2.86 -19.47
N GLU A 21 15.73 -3.80 -19.23
CA GLU A 21 15.67 -5.04 -20.01
C GLU A 21 15.26 -4.77 -21.47
N ARG A 22 14.36 -3.80 -21.68
CA ARG A 22 13.97 -3.35 -23.03
C ARG A 22 15.14 -2.66 -23.72
N ILE A 23 15.79 -1.70 -23.04
CA ILE A 23 16.93 -0.92 -23.56
C ILE A 23 18.08 -1.85 -23.96
N LEU A 24 18.45 -2.83 -23.13
CA LEU A 24 19.51 -3.79 -23.43
C LEU A 24 19.17 -4.70 -24.62
N ARG A 25 17.90 -5.08 -24.79
CA ARG A 25 17.43 -5.89 -25.93
C ARG A 25 17.41 -5.11 -27.23
N THR A 26 17.04 -3.84 -27.19
CA THR A 26 16.94 -2.96 -28.37
C THR A 26 18.27 -2.33 -28.77
N ALA A 27 19.24 -2.24 -27.85
CA ALA A 27 20.56 -1.75 -28.17
C ALA A 27 21.29 -2.71 -29.14
N GLU A 28 21.91 -2.14 -30.18
CA GLU A 28 22.75 -2.85 -31.17
C GLU A 28 24.11 -3.24 -30.55
N LEU A 29 24.06 -4.00 -29.46
CA LEU A 29 25.23 -4.51 -28.74
C LEU A 29 25.67 -5.86 -29.31
N SER A 30 26.97 -6.07 -29.37
CA SER A 30 27.53 -7.41 -29.55
C SER A 30 27.11 -8.30 -28.38
N GLY A 31 26.88 -9.59 -28.61
CA GLY A 31 26.59 -10.57 -27.55
C GLY A 31 27.49 -10.44 -26.30
N PRO A 32 28.83 -10.40 -26.42
CA PRO A 32 29.70 -10.23 -25.25
C PRO A 32 29.55 -8.88 -24.54
N ASP A 33 29.36 -7.78 -25.27
CA ASP A 33 29.20 -6.44 -24.69
C ASP A 33 27.88 -6.34 -23.91
N ARG A 34 26.83 -6.99 -24.42
CA ARG A 34 25.51 -7.07 -23.76
C ARG A 34 25.58 -7.88 -22.46
N ASP A 35 26.28 -9.01 -22.46
CA ASP A 35 26.46 -9.85 -21.28
C ASP A 35 27.29 -9.13 -20.21
N GLU A 36 28.33 -8.39 -20.62
CA GLU A 36 29.15 -7.57 -19.73
C GLU A 36 28.31 -6.45 -19.08
N LEU A 37 27.54 -5.70 -19.86
CA LEU A 37 26.67 -4.63 -19.34
C LEU A 37 25.59 -5.17 -18.40
N ALA A 38 24.97 -6.31 -18.75
CA ALA A 38 23.98 -6.96 -17.90
C ALA A 38 24.58 -7.39 -16.55
N SER A 39 25.80 -7.96 -16.57
CA SER A 39 26.54 -8.34 -15.36
C SER A 39 26.89 -7.13 -14.49
N LEU A 40 27.32 -6.02 -15.08
CA LEU A 40 27.62 -4.78 -14.37
C LEU A 40 26.35 -4.18 -13.72
N LEU A 41 25.22 -4.16 -14.42
CA LEU A 41 23.93 -3.70 -13.89
C LEU A 41 23.39 -4.58 -12.78
N GLN A 42 23.58 -5.91 -12.88
CA GLN A 42 23.20 -6.84 -11.81
C GLN A 42 24.03 -6.58 -10.56
N THR A 43 25.34 -6.38 -10.72
CA THR A 43 26.25 -6.05 -9.62
C THR A 43 25.92 -4.69 -9.00
N ALA A 44 25.64 -3.67 -9.82
CA ALA A 44 25.23 -2.35 -9.36
C ALA A 44 23.90 -2.41 -8.60
N SER A 45 22.93 -3.17 -9.09
CA SER A 45 21.64 -3.39 -8.41
C SER A 45 21.83 -4.10 -7.06
N ALA A 46 22.67 -5.14 -7.01
CA ALA A 46 22.98 -5.83 -5.77
C ALA A 46 23.69 -4.93 -4.75
N LEU A 47 24.64 -4.11 -5.19
CA LEU A 47 25.32 -3.12 -4.36
C LEU A 47 24.34 -2.04 -3.85
N TRP A 48 23.46 -1.54 -4.73
CA TRP A 48 22.44 -0.56 -4.36
C TRP A 48 21.46 -1.12 -3.32
N LEU A 49 20.97 -2.35 -3.51
CA LEU A 49 20.11 -3.06 -2.56
C LEU A 49 20.83 -3.35 -1.23
N SER A 50 22.15 -3.61 -1.26
CA SER A 50 22.94 -3.82 -0.04
C SER A 50 23.23 -2.52 0.73
N ALA A 51 23.28 -1.40 0.03
CA ALA A 51 23.54 -0.08 0.61
C ALA A 51 22.27 0.57 1.19
N TRP A 52 21.10 0.22 0.64
CA TRP A 52 19.80 0.66 1.15
C TRP A 52 19.20 -0.41 2.04
N SER A 53 19.33 -0.26 3.37
CA SER A 53 18.53 -1.04 4.29
C SER A 53 17.04 -0.74 4.07
N ALA A 54 16.19 -1.77 4.10
CA ALA A 54 14.76 -1.56 4.12
C ALA A 54 14.40 -0.56 5.25
N PRO A 55 13.51 0.41 4.99
CA PRO A 55 13.02 1.30 6.03
C PRO A 55 12.41 0.48 7.17
N ARG A 56 12.33 1.07 8.37
CA ARG A 56 11.60 0.43 9.47
C ARG A 56 10.15 0.24 9.04
N LEU A 57 9.50 -0.83 9.51
CA LEU A 57 8.11 -1.15 9.13
C LEU A 57 7.16 0.05 9.33
N GLU A 58 7.36 0.81 10.41
CA GLU A 58 6.60 2.02 10.75
C GLU A 58 6.81 3.20 9.78
N ASP A 59 7.95 3.23 9.09
CA ASP A 59 8.35 4.26 8.12
C ASP A 59 8.24 3.77 6.66
N ASP A 60 7.84 2.51 6.44
CA ASP A 60 7.74 1.89 5.13
C ASP A 60 6.36 2.13 4.51
N ALA A 61 6.34 2.96 3.46
CA ALA A 61 5.11 3.28 2.73
C ALA A 61 4.45 2.06 2.07
N VAL A 62 5.24 1.07 1.64
CA VAL A 62 4.71 -0.18 1.08
C VAL A 62 4.06 -1.02 2.18
N ALA A 63 4.68 -1.09 3.36
CA ALA A 63 4.10 -1.77 4.51
C ALA A 63 2.78 -1.12 4.95
N ALA A 64 2.70 0.21 4.94
CA ALA A 64 1.47 0.94 5.20
C ALA A 64 0.38 0.64 4.13
N MET A 65 0.75 0.66 2.85
CA MET A 65 -0.17 0.31 1.75
C MET A 65 -0.71 -1.13 1.85
N LEU A 66 0.12 -2.06 2.30
CA LEU A 66 -0.25 -3.47 2.51
C LEU A 66 -0.99 -3.71 3.84
N GLY A 67 -1.23 -2.67 4.64
CA GLY A 67 -1.92 -2.78 5.93
C GLY A 67 -1.13 -3.55 6.99
N LEU A 68 0.21 -3.56 6.88
CA LEU A 68 1.11 -4.23 7.83
C LEU A 68 1.45 -3.35 9.04
N VAL A 69 1.14 -2.06 8.96
CA VAL A 69 1.29 -1.09 10.05
C VAL A 69 -0.08 -0.84 10.69
N PRO A 70 -0.18 -0.71 12.03
CA PRO A 70 -1.42 -0.32 12.69
C PRO A 70 -2.00 0.97 12.11
N ASP A 71 -3.24 0.88 11.61
CA ASP A 71 -3.98 2.01 11.06
C ASP A 71 -5.03 2.47 12.08
N ARG A 72 -5.08 3.77 12.31
CA ARG A 72 -6.01 4.39 13.24
C ARG A 72 -7.44 4.45 12.70
N GLU A 73 -7.61 4.36 11.38
CA GLU A 73 -8.90 4.35 10.69
C GLU A 73 -9.51 2.94 10.66
N CYS A 74 -8.68 1.89 10.73
CA CYS A 74 -9.10 0.49 10.68
C CYS A 74 -8.77 -0.20 12.02
N ARG A 75 -9.54 0.11 13.06
CA ARG A 75 -9.35 -0.46 14.40
C ARG A 75 -10.26 -1.66 14.63
N LEU A 76 -9.67 -2.73 15.13
CA LEU A 76 -10.41 -3.92 15.54
C LEU A 76 -11.35 -3.63 16.72
N ASP A 77 -12.64 -3.89 16.53
CA ASP A 77 -13.70 -3.75 17.54
C ASP A 77 -13.68 -4.97 18.48
N SER A 78 -13.22 -4.78 19.71
CA SER A 78 -13.09 -5.85 20.70
C SER A 78 -14.42 -6.59 20.97
N PRO A 79 -15.56 -5.90 21.20
CA PRO A 79 -16.87 -6.56 21.29
C PRO A 79 -17.28 -7.34 20.03
N ALA A 80 -17.02 -6.82 18.84
CA ALA A 80 -17.39 -7.47 17.59
C ALA A 80 -16.54 -8.71 17.32
N LEU A 81 -15.23 -8.63 17.59
CA LEU A 81 -14.33 -9.78 17.55
C LEU A 81 -14.83 -10.91 18.44
N SER A 82 -15.13 -10.61 19.71
CA SER A 82 -15.60 -11.64 20.66
C SER A 82 -16.92 -12.27 20.21
N ARG A 83 -17.86 -11.47 19.67
CA ARG A 83 -19.13 -11.96 19.13
C ARG A 83 -18.93 -12.82 17.88
N ALA A 84 -18.11 -12.38 16.93
CA ALA A 84 -17.83 -13.10 15.69
C ALA A 84 -17.14 -14.43 15.97
N ARG A 85 -16.12 -14.44 16.84
CA ARG A 85 -15.44 -15.67 17.26
C ARG A 85 -16.40 -16.67 17.90
N LYS A 86 -17.25 -16.21 18.85
CA LYS A 86 -18.25 -17.07 19.48
C LYS A 86 -19.23 -17.65 18.46
N ARG A 87 -19.66 -16.86 17.46
CA ARG A 87 -20.52 -17.33 16.36
C ARG A 87 -19.83 -18.39 15.50
N ALA A 88 -18.54 -18.22 15.23
CA ALA A 88 -17.71 -19.19 14.51
C ALA A 88 -17.34 -20.43 15.35
N ARG A 89 -17.71 -20.45 16.65
CA ARG A 89 -17.42 -21.54 17.61
C ARG A 89 -15.92 -21.84 17.75
N LEU A 90 -15.07 -20.84 17.59
CA LEU A 90 -13.63 -20.95 17.75
C LEU A 90 -13.20 -20.47 19.14
N SER A 91 -12.15 -21.08 19.70
CA SER A 91 -11.48 -20.55 20.87
C SER A 91 -10.47 -19.47 20.47
N VAL A 92 -10.01 -18.66 21.43
CA VAL A 92 -8.93 -17.69 21.20
C VAL A 92 -7.63 -18.39 20.76
N SER A 93 -7.39 -19.61 21.23
CA SER A 93 -6.24 -20.43 20.83
C SER A 93 -6.32 -20.85 19.37
N ASP A 94 -7.53 -21.19 18.88
CA ASP A 94 -7.73 -21.61 17.49
C ASP A 94 -7.48 -20.46 16.53
N VAL A 95 -7.91 -19.25 16.88
CA VAL A 95 -7.65 -18.04 16.09
C VAL A 95 -6.15 -17.76 16.03
N ALA A 96 -5.44 -17.80 17.17
CA ALA A 96 -3.99 -17.61 17.21
C ALA A 96 -3.23 -18.69 16.40
N ALA A 97 -3.65 -19.95 16.49
CA ALA A 97 -3.05 -21.04 15.72
C ALA A 97 -3.22 -20.82 14.20
N ARG A 98 -4.41 -20.43 13.75
CA ARG A 98 -4.70 -20.16 12.33
C ARG A 98 -4.05 -18.89 11.79
N LEU A 99 -3.74 -17.92 12.66
CA LEU A 99 -2.92 -16.76 12.31
C LEU A 99 -1.46 -17.18 12.10
N ARG A 100 -0.90 -18.02 12.98
CA ARG A 100 0.46 -18.57 12.83
C ARG A 100 0.62 -19.45 11.59
N GLU A 101 -0.38 -20.26 11.26
CA GLU A 101 -0.40 -21.03 9.99
C GLU A 101 -0.33 -20.12 8.75
N ARG A 102 -0.80 -18.88 8.86
CA ARG A 102 -0.72 -17.85 7.80
C ARG A 102 0.55 -16.99 7.87
N GLY A 103 1.49 -17.32 8.77
CA GLY A 103 2.76 -16.60 8.92
C GLY A 103 2.72 -15.41 9.88
N TRP A 104 1.62 -15.20 10.61
CA TRP A 104 1.53 -14.15 11.63
C TRP A 104 1.96 -14.65 13.01
N ASP A 105 2.91 -13.99 13.65
CA ASP A 105 3.42 -14.40 14.96
C ASP A 105 2.61 -13.77 16.11
N PHE A 106 1.42 -14.31 16.36
CA PHE A 106 0.56 -13.91 17.48
C PHE A 106 0.22 -15.09 18.39
N GLU A 107 0.19 -14.81 19.69
CA GLU A 107 -0.15 -15.78 20.72
C GLU A 107 -1.63 -15.71 21.12
N ARG A 108 -2.06 -16.72 21.89
CA ARG A 108 -3.40 -16.74 22.50
C ARG A 108 -3.64 -15.52 23.39
N SER A 109 -2.61 -15.06 24.10
CA SER A 109 -2.62 -13.89 24.97
C SER A 109 -2.95 -12.61 24.19
N ASP A 110 -2.43 -12.46 22.97
CA ASP A 110 -2.71 -11.32 22.09
C ASP A 110 -4.18 -11.31 21.66
N VAL A 111 -4.69 -12.44 21.16
CA VAL A 111 -6.10 -12.55 20.75
C VAL A 111 -7.04 -12.28 21.94
N PHE A 112 -6.71 -12.80 23.12
CA PHE A 112 -7.48 -12.52 24.33
C PHE A 112 -7.39 -11.05 24.75
N ARG A 113 -6.22 -10.42 24.63
CA ARG A 113 -6.02 -8.98 24.87
C ARG A 113 -6.89 -8.16 23.91
N TRP A 114 -6.95 -8.53 22.63
CA TRP A 114 -7.78 -7.82 21.65
C TRP A 114 -9.28 -7.90 21.93
N GLU A 115 -9.77 -8.99 22.54
CA GLU A 115 -11.17 -9.10 22.97
C GLU A 115 -11.49 -8.32 24.24
N THR A 116 -10.49 -8.06 25.09
CA THR A 116 -10.69 -7.50 26.44
C THR A 116 -10.24 -6.06 26.58
N ARG A 117 -9.37 -5.57 25.69
CA ARG A 117 -8.82 -4.22 25.68
C ARG A 117 -8.83 -3.66 24.27
N THR A 118 -8.72 -2.33 24.17
CA THR A 118 -8.63 -1.63 22.89
C THR A 118 -7.44 -2.16 22.07
N ALA A 119 -7.73 -2.72 20.90
CA ALA A 119 -6.78 -3.36 20.01
C ALA A 119 -6.17 -2.36 19.01
N ILE A 120 -5.57 -1.28 19.53
CA ILE A 120 -5.02 -0.17 18.71
C ILE A 120 -3.78 -0.55 17.90
N ASP A 121 -3.14 -1.66 18.25
CA ASP A 121 -1.87 -2.11 17.71
C ASP A 121 -2.03 -3.27 16.72
N VAL A 122 -3.26 -3.56 16.28
CA VAL A 122 -3.54 -4.61 15.31
C VAL A 122 -3.54 -4.02 13.90
N PRO A 123 -2.62 -4.46 13.01
CA PRO A 123 -2.59 -3.99 11.64
C PRO A 123 -3.84 -4.42 10.83
N PRO A 124 -4.28 -3.62 9.84
CA PRO A 124 -5.43 -3.94 8.98
C PRO A 124 -5.33 -5.31 8.29
N ALA A 125 -4.12 -5.71 7.85
CA ALA A 125 -3.91 -7.02 7.25
C ALA A 125 -4.20 -8.17 8.22
N VAL A 126 -3.92 -7.98 9.51
CA VAL A 126 -4.25 -8.94 10.57
C VAL A 126 -5.75 -8.95 10.83
N VAL A 127 -6.41 -7.79 10.83
CA VAL A 127 -7.88 -7.69 10.94
C VAL A 127 -8.57 -8.43 9.79
N GLN A 128 -8.08 -8.27 8.56
CA GLN A 128 -8.56 -8.99 7.38
C GLN A 128 -8.34 -10.51 7.51
N ALA A 129 -7.17 -10.94 7.96
CA ALA A 129 -6.90 -12.37 8.19
C ALA A 129 -7.83 -12.96 9.27
N ILE A 130 -8.12 -12.21 10.34
CA ILE A 130 -9.11 -12.60 11.35
C ILE A 130 -10.52 -12.69 10.73
N ALA A 131 -10.90 -11.74 9.89
CA ALA A 131 -12.18 -11.73 9.18
C ALA A 131 -12.39 -13.02 8.36
N GLU A 132 -11.35 -13.43 7.64
CA GLU A 132 -11.32 -14.69 6.89
C GLU A 132 -11.41 -15.93 7.78
N ILE A 133 -10.63 -15.98 8.87
CA ILE A 133 -10.66 -17.08 9.85
C ILE A 133 -12.05 -17.26 10.45
N LEU A 134 -12.73 -16.14 10.73
CA LEU A 134 -14.04 -16.09 11.36
C LEU A 134 -15.20 -16.13 10.36
N VAL A 135 -14.91 -16.15 9.05
CA VAL A 135 -15.89 -16.08 7.96
C VAL A 135 -16.88 -14.94 8.20
N THR A 136 -16.36 -13.77 8.54
CA THR A 136 -17.13 -12.57 8.88
C THR A 136 -16.62 -11.41 8.03
N PRO A 137 -17.48 -10.58 7.41
CA PRO A 137 -17.04 -9.40 6.69
C PRO A 137 -16.21 -8.47 7.58
N VAL A 138 -15.10 -7.95 7.06
CA VAL A 138 -14.16 -7.09 7.80
C VAL A 138 -14.84 -5.85 8.38
N ASP A 139 -15.81 -5.26 7.66
CA ASP A 139 -16.62 -4.12 8.10
C ASP A 139 -17.40 -4.37 9.40
N ARG A 140 -17.65 -5.64 9.74
CA ARG A 140 -18.33 -6.04 10.97
C ARG A 140 -17.37 -6.28 12.13
N LEU A 141 -16.07 -6.27 11.89
CA LEU A 141 -15.01 -6.47 12.89
C LEU A 141 -14.27 -5.18 13.22
N ILE A 142 -14.43 -4.14 12.42
CA ILE A 142 -13.83 -2.84 12.68
C ILE A 142 -14.82 -1.93 13.39
N SER A 143 -14.31 -1.10 14.31
CA SER A 143 -15.09 0.02 14.82
C SER A 143 -14.97 1.16 13.81
N PRO A 144 -16.06 1.90 13.51
CA PRO A 144 -15.93 3.15 12.79
C PRO A 144 -14.95 4.02 13.56
N ALA A 145 -13.97 4.59 12.85
CA ALA A 145 -12.99 5.49 13.46
C ALA A 145 -13.75 6.49 14.34
N ILE A 146 -13.33 6.63 15.60
CA ILE A 146 -13.60 7.89 16.30
C ILE A 146 -12.88 8.90 15.43
N SER A 147 -13.63 9.64 14.62
CA SER A 147 -13.14 10.71 13.76
C SER A 147 -12.40 11.69 14.66
N GLN A 148 -11.12 11.44 14.92
CA GLN A 148 -10.20 12.51 15.16
C GLN A 148 -10.16 13.21 13.82
N SER A 149 -10.81 14.36 13.78
CA SER A 149 -10.95 15.24 12.64
C SER A 149 -9.81 14.99 11.67
N LEU A 150 -10.10 14.31 10.56
CA LEU A 150 -9.25 14.42 9.37
C LEU A 150 -8.91 15.91 9.27
N PRO A 151 -7.65 16.28 8.97
CA PRO A 151 -7.31 17.68 8.75
C PRO A 151 -8.41 18.33 7.93
N GLU A 152 -8.96 19.46 8.39
CA GLU A 152 -10.19 20.07 7.83
C GLU A 152 -10.24 20.04 6.28
N PRO A 153 -9.13 20.30 5.55
CA PRO A 153 -9.11 20.19 4.08
C PRO A 153 -9.41 18.78 3.53
N ILE A 154 -8.99 17.71 4.22
CA ILE A 154 -9.23 16.32 3.83
C ILE A 154 -10.67 15.90 4.12
N SER A 155 -11.20 16.30 5.29
CA SER A 155 -12.63 16.07 5.61
C SER A 155 -13.52 16.70 4.54
N VAL A 156 -13.26 17.97 4.22
CA VAL A 156 -14.03 18.73 3.22
C VAL A 156 -13.85 18.14 1.82
N ALA A 157 -12.64 17.69 1.45
CA ALA A 157 -12.41 17.05 0.16
C ALA A 157 -13.15 15.70 0.05
N ARG A 158 -13.17 14.90 1.12
CA ARG A 158 -13.86 13.60 1.15
C ARG A 158 -15.39 13.72 1.03
N GLU A 159 -15.96 14.73 1.66
CA GLU A 159 -17.41 15.02 1.57
C GLU A 159 -17.81 15.65 0.22
N HIS A 160 -16.83 16.09 -0.59
CA HIS A 160 -17.09 16.74 -1.86
C HIS A 160 -17.55 15.72 -2.92
N PRO A 161 -18.62 16.00 -3.69
CA PRO A 161 -19.13 15.09 -4.74
C PRO A 161 -18.09 14.68 -5.80
N LYS A 162 -17.11 15.56 -6.04
CA LYS A 162 -15.99 15.28 -6.95
C LYS A 162 -15.10 14.14 -6.46
N PHE A 163 -14.95 13.94 -5.15
CA PHE A 163 -14.17 12.82 -4.62
C PHE A 163 -14.81 11.48 -5.02
N GLU A 164 -16.13 11.36 -4.90
CA GLU A 164 -16.84 10.14 -5.31
C GLU A 164 -16.73 9.84 -6.81
N GLN A 165 -16.70 10.89 -7.64
CA GLN A 165 -16.44 10.76 -9.07
C GLN A 165 -15.02 10.24 -9.34
N LEU A 166 -14.02 10.74 -8.61
CA LEU A 166 -12.63 10.31 -8.72
C LEU A 166 -12.43 8.86 -8.23
N VAL A 167 -13.13 8.46 -7.17
CA VAL A 167 -13.11 7.08 -6.67
C VAL A 167 -13.65 6.12 -7.72
N ASN A 168 -14.77 6.44 -8.37
CA ASN A 168 -15.35 5.60 -9.41
C ASN A 168 -14.43 5.50 -10.63
N ARG A 169 -13.88 6.63 -11.09
CA ARG A 169 -12.92 6.68 -12.19
C ARG A 169 -11.66 5.86 -11.92
N TRP A 170 -11.09 5.99 -10.73
CA TRP A 170 -9.94 5.19 -10.32
C TRP A 170 -10.26 3.70 -10.21
N ALA A 171 -11.44 3.35 -9.69
CA ALA A 171 -11.91 1.98 -9.62
C ALA A 171 -12.06 1.34 -11.00
N GLU A 172 -12.60 2.09 -11.97
CA GLU A 172 -12.76 1.67 -13.36
C GLU A 172 -11.41 1.51 -14.07
N ALA A 173 -10.54 2.52 -13.99
CA ALA A 173 -9.21 2.49 -14.61
C ALA A 173 -8.36 1.33 -14.06
N ARG A 174 -8.37 1.12 -12.75
CA ARG A 174 -7.50 0.11 -12.10
C ARG A 174 -8.17 -1.25 -11.92
N GLN A 175 -9.42 -1.41 -12.35
CA GLN A 175 -10.23 -2.62 -12.14
C GLN A 175 -10.24 -3.09 -10.67
N VAL A 176 -10.33 -2.14 -9.74
CA VAL A 176 -10.35 -2.40 -8.28
C VAL A 176 -11.72 -2.10 -7.69
N SER A 177 -12.00 -2.64 -6.49
CA SER A 177 -13.24 -2.30 -5.79
C SER A 177 -13.28 -0.83 -5.38
N ARG A 178 -14.48 -0.25 -5.31
CA ARG A 178 -14.70 1.15 -4.91
C ARG A 178 -14.12 1.46 -3.52
N ALA A 179 -14.20 0.51 -2.59
CA ALA A 179 -13.62 0.66 -1.24
C ALA A 179 -12.09 0.77 -1.30
N VAL A 180 -11.43 -0.01 -2.15
CA VAL A 180 -9.98 0.03 -2.35
C VAL A 180 -9.55 1.32 -3.05
N ALA A 181 -10.32 1.77 -4.04
CA ALA A 181 -10.09 3.06 -4.71
C ALA A 181 -10.19 4.24 -3.72
N ALA A 182 -11.24 4.27 -2.88
CA ALA A 182 -11.43 5.30 -1.87
C ALA A 182 -10.28 5.35 -0.86
N ALA A 183 -9.90 4.19 -0.30
CA ALA A 183 -8.77 4.10 0.62
C ALA A 183 -7.44 4.55 -0.02
N THR A 184 -7.23 4.22 -1.30
CA THR A 184 -6.02 4.61 -2.04
C THR A 184 -5.96 6.13 -2.24
N LEU A 185 -7.05 6.77 -2.66
CA LEU A 185 -7.09 8.22 -2.87
C LEU A 185 -7.01 8.99 -1.55
N GLU A 186 -7.61 8.48 -0.47
CA GLU A 186 -7.51 9.06 0.88
C GLU A 186 -6.09 8.98 1.45
N SER A 187 -5.42 7.84 1.30
CA SER A 187 -4.01 7.68 1.65
C SER A 187 -3.09 8.67 0.90
N ARG A 188 -3.39 8.92 -0.38
CA ARG A 188 -2.65 9.90 -1.20
C ARG A 188 -2.86 11.34 -0.72
N MET A 189 -4.09 11.72 -0.37
CA MET A 189 -4.36 13.04 0.23
C MET A 189 -3.61 13.23 1.56
N LEU A 190 -3.62 12.21 2.42
CA LEU A 190 -2.92 12.23 3.70
C LEU A 190 -1.40 12.39 3.50
N ALA A 191 -0.81 11.67 2.55
CA ALA A 191 0.62 11.75 2.23
C ALA A 191 1.05 13.15 1.76
N THR A 192 0.22 13.85 0.98
CA THR A 192 0.51 15.23 0.53
C THR A 192 0.57 16.20 1.71
N VAL A 193 -0.35 16.07 2.68
CA VAL A 193 -0.37 16.91 3.89
C VAL A 193 0.82 16.61 4.81
N HIS A 194 1.29 15.35 4.85
CA HIS A 194 2.43 14.95 5.67
C HIS A 194 3.79 15.38 5.07
N ARG A 195 3.83 15.77 3.79
CA ARG A 195 5.02 16.33 3.13
C ARG A 195 5.28 17.81 3.43
N GLY A 196 4.47 18.43 4.30
CA GLY A 196 4.65 19.82 4.75
C GLY A 196 3.97 20.86 3.87
N GLU A 197 3.37 20.47 2.75
CA GLU A 197 2.41 21.29 2.03
C GLU A 197 1.08 21.25 2.79
N ARG A 198 0.45 22.41 3.03
CA ARG A 198 -0.92 22.50 3.58
C ARG A 198 -1.89 22.90 2.47
N PRO A 199 -2.16 22.03 1.48
CA PRO A 199 -3.10 22.32 0.42
C PRO A 199 -4.53 22.41 0.99
N ASP A 200 -5.32 23.32 0.44
CA ASP A 200 -6.76 23.37 0.68
C ASP A 200 -7.49 22.20 -0.02
N SER A 201 -8.77 22.03 0.27
CA SER A 201 -9.59 20.93 -0.26
C SER A 201 -9.68 20.94 -1.79
N GLU A 202 -9.69 22.11 -2.43
CA GLU A 202 -9.73 22.23 -3.89
C GLU A 202 -8.39 21.86 -4.54
N GLN A 203 -7.28 22.20 -3.91
CA GLN A 203 -5.93 21.80 -4.34
C GLN A 203 -5.75 20.28 -4.22
N LEU A 204 -6.25 19.67 -3.15
CA LEU A 204 -6.27 18.22 -2.98
C LEU A 204 -7.09 17.53 -4.09
N LEU A 205 -8.32 18.00 -4.33
CA LEU A 205 -9.19 17.44 -5.38
C LEU A 205 -8.60 17.62 -6.78
N ARG A 206 -7.94 18.76 -7.08
CA ARG A 206 -7.24 18.97 -8.35
C ARG A 206 -6.03 18.06 -8.51
N SER A 207 -5.28 17.83 -7.44
CA SER A 207 -4.12 16.93 -7.45
C SER A 207 -4.55 15.47 -7.66
N LEU A 208 -5.65 15.05 -7.02
CA LEU A 208 -6.24 13.73 -7.25
C LEU A 208 -6.80 13.59 -8.67
N ASP A 209 -7.44 14.62 -9.22
CA ASP A 209 -7.96 14.60 -10.59
C ASP A 209 -6.84 14.48 -11.63
N ALA A 210 -5.73 15.21 -11.45
CA ALA A 210 -4.55 15.06 -12.29
C ALA A 210 -3.93 13.66 -12.18
N LEU A 211 -3.89 13.09 -10.98
CA LEU A 211 -3.41 11.73 -10.74
C LEU A 211 -4.31 10.68 -11.42
N VAL A 212 -5.63 10.79 -11.26
CA VAL A 212 -6.60 9.89 -11.90
C VAL A 212 -6.48 9.99 -13.41
N ALA A 213 -6.41 11.19 -13.98
CA ALA A 213 -6.24 11.40 -15.43
C ALA A 213 -4.93 10.80 -15.97
N SER A 214 -3.83 10.89 -15.21
CA SER A 214 -2.56 10.25 -15.60
C SER A 214 -2.63 8.72 -15.59
N VAL A 215 -3.45 8.13 -14.74
CA VAL A 215 -3.63 6.68 -14.68
C VAL A 215 -4.59 6.19 -15.77
N GLU A 216 -5.64 6.96 -16.06
CA GLU A 216 -6.55 6.68 -17.17
C GLU A 216 -5.84 6.74 -18.53
N GLY A 217 -4.94 7.71 -18.73
CA GLY A 217 -4.19 7.85 -19.99
C GLY A 217 -3.06 6.84 -20.18
N ALA A 218 -2.66 6.11 -19.14
CA ALA A 218 -1.60 5.09 -19.22
C ALA A 218 -2.10 3.75 -19.79
N ASP A 219 -3.42 3.56 -19.92
CA ASP A 219 -4.05 2.37 -20.50
C ASP A 219 -4.37 2.53 -22.01
N GLU A 220 -4.07 3.70 -22.61
CA GLU A 220 -4.32 3.99 -24.05
C GLU A 220 -3.05 3.91 -24.95
N GLU A 221 -1.88 3.55 -24.41
CA GLU A 221 -0.64 3.26 -25.16
C GLU A 221 -0.25 1.77 -25.16
#